data_AF-A0A8B7SAI0-F1
#
_entry.id   AF-A0A8B7SAI0-F1
#
_cell.length_a   1.000
_cell.length_b   1.000
_cell.length_c   1.000
_cell.angle_alpha   90.00
_cell.angle_beta   90.00
_cell.angle_gamma   90.00
#
_symmetry.space_group_name_H-M   'P 1'
#
loop_
_entity.id
_entity.type
_entity.pdbx_description
1 polymer ?
#
loop_
_entity_poly.entity_id
_entity_poly.type
_entity_poly.pdbx_seq_one_letter_code
_entity_poly.pdbx_strand_id
1 'polypeptide(L)'
;MPEVALESNIHRVVEEIAGHGNSDTAAIREPLDMQSEASGKAEAKSSPEEEVELKELKDLEKSVEKIANQLGELNKELTGIQQGFLAKDLQAEALCKRDRRVKATIEQFMKILEETDTPILPENFKDSRLKRKGLVKRVQAFLAECDTVGQTICQDTERLQSTNLALAK
;
A
#
# COMPACT_ATOMS: atom_id res chain seq x y z
N MET A 1 -21.37 -8.43 -19.89
CA MET A 1 -20.18 -7.57 -19.86
C MET A 1 -19.49 -7.82 -18.52
N PRO A 2 -18.17 -8.09 -18.46
CA PRO A 2 -17.58 -8.75 -17.29
C PRO A 2 -17.18 -7.74 -16.20
N GLU A 3 -18.01 -7.65 -15.17
CA GLU A 3 -17.81 -6.86 -13.93
C GLU A 3 -17.24 -7.75 -12.82
N VAL A 4 -16.19 -8.53 -13.14
CA VAL A 4 -15.57 -9.48 -12.18
C VAL A 4 -14.04 -9.52 -12.26
N ALA A 5 -13.43 -8.68 -13.10
CA ALA A 5 -11.98 -8.68 -13.31
C ALA A 5 -11.19 -7.83 -12.28
N LEU A 6 -11.85 -6.94 -11.53
CA LEU A 6 -11.16 -5.98 -10.66
C LEU A 6 -10.86 -6.55 -9.26
N GLU A 7 -11.73 -7.39 -8.71
CA GLU A 7 -11.53 -8.02 -7.40
C GLU A 7 -10.45 -9.12 -7.43
N SER A 8 -10.20 -9.74 -8.59
CA SER A 8 -9.23 -10.83 -8.73
C SER A 8 -7.76 -10.36 -8.68
N ASN A 9 -7.48 -9.09 -8.93
CA ASN A 9 -6.11 -8.58 -8.93
C ASN A 9 -5.59 -8.25 -7.53
N ILE A 10 -6.47 -7.96 -6.57
CA ILE A 10 -6.10 -7.60 -5.19
C ILE A 10 -5.52 -8.82 -4.47
N HIS A 11 -6.15 -9.99 -4.63
CA HIS A 11 -5.66 -11.23 -4.00
C HIS A 11 -4.32 -11.70 -4.62
N ARG A 12 -4.17 -11.55 -5.94
CA ARG A 12 -2.98 -12.03 -6.66
C ARG A 12 -1.71 -11.26 -6.32
N VAL A 13 -1.81 -9.94 -6.15
CA VAL A 13 -0.65 -9.11 -5.80
C VAL A 13 -0.21 -9.34 -4.35
N VAL A 14 -1.14 -9.64 -3.44
CA VAL A 14 -0.81 -9.93 -2.03
C VAL A 14 -0.09 -11.29 -1.89
N GLU A 15 -0.48 -12.31 -2.66
CA GLU A 15 0.20 -13.62 -2.63
C GLU A 15 1.59 -13.60 -3.28
N GLU A 16 1.79 -12.85 -4.37
CA GLU A 16 3.08 -12.80 -5.08
C GLU A 16 4.21 -12.15 -4.25
N ILE A 17 3.85 -11.28 -3.31
CA ILE A 17 4.79 -10.61 -2.41
C ILE A 17 5.16 -11.49 -1.21
N ALA A 18 4.32 -12.48 -0.85
CA ALA A 18 4.55 -13.40 0.25
C ALA A 18 5.33 -14.68 -0.13
N GLY A 19 5.53 -14.95 -1.43
CA GLY A 19 5.91 -16.27 -1.94
C GLY A 19 7.39 -16.60 -2.16
N HIS A 20 8.35 -15.77 -1.76
CA HIS A 20 9.78 -16.14 -1.84
C HIS A 20 10.28 -16.71 -0.51
N GLY A 21 9.85 -17.93 -0.21
CA GLY A 21 10.22 -18.68 0.99
C GLY A 21 10.26 -20.18 0.74
N ASN A 22 11.41 -20.64 0.23
CA ASN A 22 12.01 -21.97 0.43
C ASN A 22 11.24 -23.23 -0.04
N SER A 23 11.83 -23.95 -0.99
CA SER A 23 11.61 -25.39 -1.18
C SER A 23 12.92 -26.01 -1.64
N ASP A 24 13.54 -26.83 -0.79
CA ASP A 24 13.69 -28.24 -1.11
C ASP A 24 14.16 -29.05 0.11
N THR A 25 13.28 -29.94 0.53
CA THR A 25 13.46 -31.03 1.49
C THR A 25 13.93 -32.28 0.76
N ALA A 26 14.92 -33.02 1.30
CA ALA A 26 14.72 -34.40 1.75
C ALA A 26 16.02 -35.10 2.22
N ALA A 27 15.94 -35.62 3.45
CA ALA A 27 16.42 -36.90 3.95
C ALA A 27 17.93 -37.20 4.01
N ILE A 28 18.48 -37.25 5.24
CA ILE A 28 19.10 -38.46 5.83
C ILE A 28 18.82 -38.45 7.35
N ARG A 29 18.45 -39.62 7.89
CA ARG A 29 18.15 -39.91 9.30
C ARG A 29 19.37 -40.60 9.93
N GLU A 30 19.90 -40.05 11.02
CA GLU A 30 20.57 -40.80 12.11
C GLU A 30 20.32 -40.09 13.46
N PRO A 31 20.21 -40.81 14.60
CA PRO A 31 19.88 -40.23 15.91
C PRO A 31 21.08 -40.15 16.88
N LEU A 32 20.86 -39.40 17.98
CA LEU A 32 21.68 -39.21 19.20
C LEU A 32 22.73 -38.09 19.13
N ASP A 33 22.50 -36.97 19.81
CA ASP A 33 22.82 -36.81 21.24
C ASP A 33 22.24 -35.50 21.82
N MET A 34 22.16 -35.44 23.14
CA MET A 34 21.76 -34.27 23.93
C MET A 34 22.57 -33.02 23.60
N GLN A 35 21.90 -31.88 23.39
CA GLN A 35 22.21 -30.62 24.10
C GLN A 35 21.12 -29.56 23.86
N SER A 36 20.65 -29.00 24.97
CA SER A 36 19.83 -27.80 25.02
C SER A 36 20.65 -26.59 24.57
N GLU A 37 20.27 -25.92 23.50
CA GLU A 37 20.68 -24.53 23.27
C GLU A 37 19.49 -23.74 22.71
N ALA A 38 19.18 -22.65 23.43
CA ALA A 38 18.20 -21.67 23.03
C ALA A 38 18.56 -21.13 21.64
N SER A 39 17.63 -21.22 20.69
CA SER A 39 17.75 -20.58 19.38
C SER A 39 17.62 -19.06 19.55
N GLY A 40 18.68 -18.45 20.04
CA GLY A 40 18.96 -17.04 19.84
C GLY A 40 19.24 -16.87 18.37
N LYS A 41 18.24 -16.40 17.62
CA LYS A 41 18.40 -15.88 16.27
C LYS A 41 19.55 -14.87 16.34
N ALA A 42 20.72 -15.22 15.80
CA ALA A 42 21.85 -14.32 15.69
C ALA A 42 21.48 -13.24 14.66
N GLU A 43 20.72 -12.24 15.09
CA GLU A 43 20.77 -10.92 14.48
C GLU A 43 22.22 -10.49 14.60
N ALA A 44 22.92 -10.43 13.47
CA ALA A 44 24.09 -9.60 13.36
C ALA A 44 23.66 -8.23 13.87
N LYS A 45 24.11 -7.85 15.07
CA LYS A 45 23.69 -6.59 15.69
C LYS A 45 24.05 -5.48 14.71
N SER A 46 23.02 -4.82 14.17
CA SER A 46 23.15 -3.57 13.45
C SER A 46 23.96 -2.59 14.30
N SER A 47 24.78 -1.75 13.66
CA SER A 47 25.55 -0.78 14.42
C SER A 47 24.59 0.18 15.14
N PRO A 48 24.98 0.80 16.27
CA PRO A 48 24.13 1.78 16.96
C PRO A 48 23.62 2.89 16.04
N GLU A 49 24.42 3.27 15.04
CA GLU A 49 24.06 4.24 14.01
C GLU A 49 23.01 3.70 13.04
N GLU A 50 23.13 2.45 12.60
CA GLU A 50 22.11 1.81 11.74
C GLU A 50 20.79 1.60 12.48
N GLU A 51 20.82 1.36 13.80
CA GLU A 51 19.61 1.25 14.62
C GLU A 51 18.80 2.56 14.67
N VAL A 52 19.46 3.72 14.65
CA VAL A 52 18.79 5.03 14.58
C VAL A 52 18.04 5.17 13.25
N GLU A 53 18.72 4.89 12.13
CA GLU A 53 18.12 4.91 10.79
C GLU A 53 16.93 3.93 10.68
N LEU A 54 17.09 2.72 11.23
CA LEU A 54 16.01 1.73 11.26
C LEU A 54 14.81 2.19 12.07
N LYS A 55 15.02 2.95 13.14
CA LYS A 55 13.93 3.50 13.96
C LYS A 55 13.15 4.55 13.18
N GLU A 56 13.83 5.45 12.47
CA GLU A 56 13.19 6.46 11.62
C GLU A 56 12.38 5.81 10.49
N LEU A 57 12.95 4.81 9.82
CA LEU A 57 12.23 4.03 8.80
C LEU A 57 10.99 3.30 9.37
N LYS A 58 11.05 2.80 10.60
CA LYS A 58 9.89 2.18 11.29
C LYS A 58 8.81 3.20 11.62
N ASP A 59 9.17 4.44 11.94
CA ASP A 59 8.19 5.49 12.21
C ASP A 59 7.53 5.99 10.92
N LEU A 60 8.28 6.06 9.81
CA LEU A 60 7.71 6.28 8.47
C LEU A 60 6.76 5.15 8.06
N GLU A 61 7.08 3.88 8.35
CA GLU A 61 6.17 2.75 8.09
C GLU A 61 4.82 2.91 8.80
N LYS A 62 4.81 3.35 10.06
CA LYS A 62 3.56 3.62 10.79
C LYS A 62 2.76 4.75 10.15
N SER A 63 3.45 5.79 9.66
CA SER A 63 2.81 6.88 8.92
C SER A 63 2.18 6.37 7.62
N VAL A 64 2.88 5.52 6.88
CA VAL A 64 2.34 4.87 5.67
C VAL A 64 1.11 4.02 5.99
N GLU A 65 1.15 3.22 7.05
CA GLU A 65 0.00 2.41 7.47
C GLU A 65 -1.22 3.27 7.81
N LYS A 66 -1.01 4.39 8.51
CA LYS A 66 -2.08 5.34 8.83
C LYS A 66 -2.70 5.95 7.57
N ILE A 67 -1.88 6.35 6.60
CA ILE A 67 -2.37 6.92 5.33
C ILE A 67 -3.07 5.84 4.49
N ALA A 68 -2.55 4.62 4.46
CA ALA A 68 -3.17 3.47 3.79
C ALA A 68 -4.55 3.15 4.38
N ASN A 69 -4.70 3.21 5.71
CA ASN A 69 -6.00 3.05 6.35
C ASN A 69 -6.99 4.13 5.91
N GLN A 70 -6.54 5.40 5.75
CA GLN A 70 -7.39 6.46 5.21
C GLN A 70 -7.80 6.17 3.76
N LEU A 71 -6.90 5.65 2.92
CA LEU A 71 -7.21 5.23 1.56
C LEU A 71 -8.24 4.08 1.54
N GLY A 72 -8.09 3.10 2.43
CA GLY A 72 -9.04 2.00 2.59
C GLY A 72 -10.45 2.48 2.94
N GLU A 73 -10.58 3.45 3.86
CA GLU A 73 -11.87 4.07 4.18
C GLU A 73 -12.42 4.91 3.00
N LEU A 74 -11.56 5.61 2.26
CA LEU A 74 -11.96 6.32 1.04
C LEU A 74 -12.56 5.38 0.01
N ASN A 75 -11.99 4.20 -0.18
CA ASN A 75 -12.48 3.18 -1.09
C ASN A 75 -13.85 2.65 -0.68
N LYS A 76 -14.05 2.34 0.61
CA LYS A 76 -15.36 1.91 1.12
C LYS A 76 -16.43 2.98 0.90
N GLU A 77 -16.10 4.24 1.17
CA GLU A 77 -17.00 5.37 0.94
C GLU A 77 -17.30 5.53 -0.57
N LEU A 78 -16.33 5.34 -1.46
CA LEU A 78 -16.52 5.39 -2.92
C LEU A 78 -17.49 4.30 -3.39
N THR A 79 -17.27 3.04 -2.98
CA THR A 79 -18.18 1.93 -3.30
C THR A 79 -19.60 2.22 -2.83
N GLY A 80 -19.76 2.79 -1.62
CA GLY A 80 -21.06 3.20 -1.10
C GLY A 80 -21.74 4.30 -1.93
N ILE A 81 -20.98 5.24 -2.49
CA ILE A 81 -21.49 6.28 -3.41
C ILE A 81 -21.91 5.67 -4.75
N GLN A 82 -21.15 4.70 -5.26
CA GLN A 82 -21.42 4.03 -6.54
C GLN A 82 -22.66 3.13 -6.47
N GLN A 83 -22.83 2.39 -5.37
CA GLN A 83 -23.96 1.48 -5.14
C GLN A 83 -25.18 2.18 -4.54
N GLY A 84 -25.00 3.40 -4.05
CA GLY A 84 -25.99 4.11 -3.24
C GLY A 84 -27.18 4.68 -4.03
N PHE A 85 -28.22 5.02 -3.28
CA PHE A 85 -29.47 5.60 -3.78
C PHE A 85 -29.45 7.14 -3.84
N LEU A 86 -28.26 7.75 -3.82
CA LEU A 86 -28.15 9.21 -3.81
C LEU A 86 -28.70 9.80 -5.11
N ALA A 87 -29.40 10.93 -5.00
CA ALA A 87 -29.74 11.73 -6.16
C ALA A 87 -28.47 12.16 -6.89
N LYS A 88 -28.53 12.27 -8.23
CA LYS A 88 -27.34 12.50 -9.08
C LYS A 88 -26.51 13.72 -8.68
N ASP A 89 -27.17 14.81 -8.29
CA ASP A 89 -26.47 16.03 -7.87
C ASP A 89 -25.71 15.81 -6.55
N LEU A 90 -26.29 15.06 -5.61
CA LEU A 90 -25.63 14.67 -4.37
C LEU A 90 -24.50 13.67 -4.61
N GLN A 91 -24.66 12.76 -5.58
CA GLN A 91 -23.61 11.83 -5.98
C GLN A 91 -22.41 12.58 -6.57
N ALA A 92 -22.66 13.55 -7.46
CA ALA A 92 -21.62 14.39 -8.05
C ALA A 92 -20.88 15.22 -6.98
N GLU A 93 -21.59 15.79 -6.00
CA GLU A 93 -20.97 16.49 -4.88
C GLU A 93 -20.12 15.55 -4.02
N ALA A 94 -20.63 14.34 -3.73
CA ALA A 94 -19.91 13.34 -2.95
C ALA A 94 -18.63 12.90 -3.66
N LEU A 95 -18.68 12.62 -4.97
CA LEU A 95 -17.52 12.29 -5.81
C LEU A 95 -16.50 13.43 -5.84
N CYS A 96 -16.94 14.69 -5.97
CA CYS A 96 -16.05 15.85 -5.91
C CYS A 96 -15.33 15.96 -4.55
N LYS A 97 -16.01 15.68 -3.45
CA LYS A 97 -15.39 15.60 -2.12
C LYS A 97 -14.39 14.45 -2.02
N ARG A 98 -14.67 13.31 -2.67
CA ARG A 98 -13.73 12.17 -2.73
C ARG A 98 -12.45 12.52 -3.49
N ASP A 99 -12.58 13.13 -4.67
CA ASP A 99 -11.45 13.54 -5.51
C ASP A 99 -10.44 14.40 -4.73
N ARG A 100 -10.94 15.38 -3.97
CA ARG A 100 -10.11 16.23 -3.10
C ARG A 100 -9.37 15.43 -2.03
N ARG A 101 -10.02 14.45 -1.39
CA ARG A 101 -9.40 13.62 -0.35
C ARG A 101 -8.35 12.68 -0.96
N VAL A 102 -8.60 12.09 -2.13
CA VAL A 102 -7.62 11.27 -2.84
C VAL A 102 -6.38 12.08 -3.18
N LYS A 103 -6.54 13.31 -3.70
CA LYS A 103 -5.42 14.22 -3.97
C LYS A 103 -4.60 14.55 -2.71
N ALA A 104 -5.27 14.79 -1.58
CA ALA A 104 -4.60 15.01 -0.30
C ALA A 104 -3.87 13.75 0.21
N THR A 105 -4.38 12.55 -0.07
CA THR A 105 -3.71 11.28 0.25
C THR A 105 -2.47 11.07 -0.63
N ILE A 106 -2.54 11.39 -1.93
CA ILE A 106 -1.39 11.38 -2.84
C ILE A 106 -0.27 12.29 -2.32
N GLU A 107 -0.61 13.52 -1.93
CA GLU A 107 0.36 14.48 -1.40
C GLU A 107 1.04 13.97 -0.11
N GLN A 108 0.29 13.33 0.79
CA GLN A 108 0.87 12.71 1.98
C GLN A 108 1.84 11.56 1.63
N PHE A 109 1.51 10.71 0.66
CA PHE A 109 2.42 9.66 0.21
C PHE A 109 3.66 10.21 -0.49
N MET A 110 3.51 11.26 -1.30
CA MET A 110 4.65 11.95 -1.94
C MET A 110 5.59 12.53 -0.89
N LYS A 111 5.05 13.14 0.17
CA LYS A 111 5.86 13.64 1.28
C LYS A 111 6.64 12.52 1.97
N ILE A 112 6.04 11.34 2.17
CA ILE A 112 6.79 10.18 2.69
C ILE A 112 7.90 9.75 1.73
N LEU A 113 7.68 9.75 0.42
CA LEU A 113 8.75 9.44 -0.54
C LEU A 113 9.90 10.43 -0.46
N GLU A 114 9.60 11.73 -0.35
CA GLU A 114 10.60 12.80 -0.17
C GLU A 114 11.37 12.62 1.14
N GLU A 115 10.69 12.33 2.26
CA GLU A 115 11.32 12.04 3.55
C GLU A 115 12.16 10.76 3.52
N THR A 116 11.75 9.77 2.72
CA THR A 116 12.48 8.51 2.53
C THR A 116 13.71 8.67 1.63
N ASP A 117 13.76 9.71 0.80
CA ASP A 117 14.88 10.02 -0.08
C ASP A 117 16.02 10.71 0.69
N THR A 118 16.45 10.06 1.78
CA THR A 118 17.56 10.54 2.62
C THR A 118 18.89 10.46 1.88
N PRO A 119 19.80 11.44 2.09
CA PRO A 119 21.11 11.45 1.45
C PRO A 119 21.92 10.21 1.86
N ILE A 120 22.17 9.33 0.88
CA ILE A 120 23.12 8.21 0.85
C ILE A 120 23.35 7.50 2.21
N LEU A 121 22.55 6.46 2.48
CA LEU A 121 22.87 5.49 3.52
C LEU A 121 24.23 4.82 3.23
N PRO A 122 25.10 4.60 4.22
CA PRO A 122 26.33 3.83 4.06
C PRO A 122 26.10 2.43 3.45
N GLU A 123 27.06 1.89 2.71
CA GLU A 123 26.92 0.57 2.06
C GLU A 123 26.80 -0.59 3.06
N ASN A 124 27.40 -0.43 4.24
CA ASN A 124 27.33 -1.40 5.33
C ASN A 124 25.96 -1.41 6.04
N PHE A 125 25.10 -0.41 5.82
CA PHE A 125 23.75 -0.36 6.40
C PHE A 125 22.76 -1.18 5.58
N LYS A 126 22.99 -2.50 5.54
CA LYS A 126 22.25 -3.42 4.68
C LYS A 126 20.76 -3.47 5.04
N ASP A 127 20.44 -3.46 6.33
CA ASP A 127 19.06 -3.61 6.79
C ASP A 127 18.28 -2.32 6.55
N SER A 128 18.87 -1.15 6.84
CA SER A 128 18.25 0.14 6.52
C SER A 128 18.03 0.31 5.02
N ARG A 129 18.99 -0.07 4.18
CA ARG A 129 18.86 0.00 2.71
C ARG A 129 17.74 -0.92 2.19
N LEU A 130 17.67 -2.15 2.70
CA LEU A 130 16.60 -3.10 2.33
C LEU A 130 15.23 -2.58 2.78
N LYS A 131 15.14 -2.08 4.01
CA LYS A 131 13.88 -1.57 4.58
C LYS A 131 13.39 -0.33 3.86
N ARG A 132 14.29 0.62 3.55
CA ARG A 132 14.01 1.80 2.73
C ARG A 132 13.47 1.41 1.35
N LYS A 133 14.13 0.46 0.68
CA LYS A 133 13.67 -0.05 -0.63
C LYS A 133 12.27 -0.67 -0.54
N GLY A 134 11.99 -1.44 0.50
CA GLY A 134 10.66 -2.01 0.75
C GLY A 134 9.59 -0.94 0.98
N LEU A 135 9.91 0.08 1.78
CA LEU A 135 9.03 1.21 2.06
C LEU A 135 8.67 2.00 0.79
N VAL A 136 9.68 2.37 -0.01
CA VAL A 136 9.47 3.08 -1.29
C VAL A 136 8.53 2.29 -2.22
N LYS A 137 8.78 0.98 -2.40
CA LYS A 137 7.91 0.13 -3.22
C LYS A 137 6.47 0.10 -2.71
N ARG A 138 6.30 0.03 -1.38
CA ARG A 138 4.97 0.01 -0.76
C ARG A 138 4.22 1.34 -0.97
N VAL A 139 4.89 2.47 -0.79
CA VAL A 139 4.30 3.79 -1.02
C VAL A 139 3.94 3.97 -2.50
N GLN A 140 4.81 3.54 -3.42
CA GLN A 140 4.52 3.57 -4.86
C GLN A 140 3.30 2.72 -5.24
N ALA A 141 3.11 1.56 -4.60
CA ALA A 141 1.91 0.74 -4.80
C ALA A 141 0.64 1.48 -4.35
N PHE A 142 0.67 2.17 -3.20
CA PHE A 142 -0.47 2.97 -2.74
C PHE A 142 -0.73 4.20 -3.61
N LEU A 143 0.31 4.82 -4.17
CA LEU A 143 0.14 5.90 -5.14
C LEU A 143 -0.57 5.40 -6.42
N ALA A 144 -0.18 4.22 -6.93
CA ALA A 144 -0.86 3.61 -8.08
C ALA A 144 -2.33 3.25 -7.77
N GLU A 145 -2.62 2.84 -6.52
CA GLU A 145 -4.00 2.66 -6.06
C GLU A 145 -4.75 3.99 -6.04
N CYS A 146 -4.15 5.05 -5.50
CA CYS A 146 -4.75 6.40 -5.52
C CYS A 146 -5.05 6.88 -6.94
N ASP A 147 -4.16 6.62 -7.90
CA ASP A 147 -4.39 6.94 -9.32
C ASP A 147 -5.61 6.18 -9.88
N THR A 148 -5.74 4.90 -9.55
CA THR A 148 -6.88 4.07 -9.96
C THR A 148 -8.20 4.61 -9.38
N VAL A 149 -8.20 4.98 -8.10
CA VAL A 149 -9.36 5.57 -7.42
C VAL A 149 -9.71 6.93 -8.04
N GLY A 150 -8.70 7.77 -8.29
CA GLY A 150 -8.88 9.07 -8.96
C GLY A 150 -9.49 8.93 -10.36
N GLN A 151 -8.99 8.00 -11.17
CA GLN A 151 -9.54 7.70 -12.49
C GLN A 151 -11.00 7.24 -12.43
N THR A 152 -11.31 6.34 -11.48
CA THR A 152 -12.69 5.87 -11.26
C THR A 152 -13.62 7.03 -10.93
N ILE A 153 -13.21 7.94 -10.05
CA ILE A 153 -14.00 9.13 -9.69
C ILE A 153 -14.22 10.04 -10.90
N CYS A 154 -13.18 10.28 -11.71
CA CYS A 154 -13.31 11.06 -12.94
C CYS A 154 -14.34 10.44 -13.91
N GLN A 155 -14.22 9.14 -14.17
CA GLN A 155 -15.15 8.42 -15.06
C GLN A 155 -16.60 8.46 -14.57
N ASP A 156 -16.81 8.26 -13.27
CA ASP A 156 -18.14 8.31 -12.68
C ASP A 156 -18.76 9.71 -12.76
N THR A 157 -17.94 10.75 -12.56
CA THR A 157 -18.37 12.14 -12.69
C THR A 157 -18.78 12.46 -14.12
N GLU A 158 -17.98 12.06 -15.10
CA GLU A 158 -18.29 12.24 -16.53
C GLU A 158 -19.57 11.49 -16.95
N ARG A 159 -19.76 10.26 -16.44
CA ARG A 159 -20.97 9.46 -16.68
C ARG A 159 -22.23 10.16 -16.15
N LEU A 160 -22.15 10.74 -14.96
CA LEU A 160 -23.28 11.49 -14.38
C LEU A 160 -23.62 12.73 -15.20
N GLN A 161 -22.61 13.51 -15.61
CA GLN A 161 -22.80 14.70 -16.43
C GLN A 161 -23.42 14.36 -17.80
N SER A 162 -22.94 13.31 -18.45
CA SER A 162 -23.45 12.85 -19.75
C SER A 162 -24.93 12.46 -19.68
N THR A 163 -25.32 11.76 -18.60
CA THR A 163 -26.70 11.33 -18.40
C THR A 163 -27.63 12.53 -18.14
N ASN A 164 -27.18 13.53 -17.40
CA ASN A 164 -27.98 14.73 -17.14
C ASN A 164 -28.21 15.56 -18.41
N LEU A 165 -27.19 15.71 -19.26
CA LEU A 165 -27.35 16.40 -20.55
C LEU A 165 -28.33 15.68 -21.49
N ALA A 166 -28.37 14.34 -21.46
CA ALA A 166 -29.30 13.56 -22.28
C ALA A 166 -30.76 13.70 -21.82
N LEU A 167 -31.00 13.86 -20.52
CA LEU A 167 -32.35 14.02 -19.95
C LEU A 167 -32.89 15.45 -19.99
N ALA A 168 -32.01 16.44 -20.19
CA ALA A 168 -32.39 17.85 -20.29
C ALA A 168 -32.72 18.29 -21.74
N LYS A 169 -32.67 17.37 -22.71
CA LYS A 169 -33.07 17.58 -24.12
C LYS A 169 -34.45 17.00 -24.37
#